data_AF-A0A1C6BCI2-F1
#
_entry.id   AF-A0A1C6BCI2-F1
#
_cell.length_a   1.000
_cell.length_b   1.000
_cell.length_c   1.000
_cell.angle_alpha   90.00
_cell.angle_beta   90.00
_cell.angle_gamma   90.00
#
_symmetry.space_group_name_H-M   'P 1'
#
loop_
_entity.id
_entity.type
_entity.pdbx_description
1 polymer ?
#
loop_
_entity_poly.entity_id
_entity_poly.type
_entity_poly.pdbx_seq_one_letter_code
_entity_poly.pdbx_strand_id
1 'polypeptide(L)'
;MYIIDNSSNDVDWAHRVIPETVGQFTGVTDKKGNRVFEGSIFRYEPHFTTEKACLGIVKYRNTYDRQRACNDCGFVIEWQHEPLSTLREDLLYWCGDGKSASVIGNIHDMNDNPKALKCKNDLKG
;
A
#
# COMPACT_ATOMS: atom_id res chain seq x y z
N MET A 1 20.96 -1.40 -7.02
CA MET A 1 20.94 -1.84 -5.61
C MET A 1 21.12 -3.35 -5.62
N TYR A 2 21.76 -3.93 -4.60
CA TYR A 2 21.94 -5.38 -4.50
C TYR A 2 21.35 -5.86 -3.17
N ILE A 3 20.58 -6.94 -3.20
CA ILE A 3 20.17 -7.62 -1.96
C ILE A 3 21.24 -8.66 -1.65
N ILE A 4 21.67 -8.63 -0.39
CA ILE A 4 22.75 -9.44 0.13
C ILE A 4 22.15 -10.48 1.09
N ASP A 5 22.09 -11.75 0.69
CA ASP A 5 21.72 -12.89 1.54
C ASP A 5 22.89 -13.40 2.40
N ASN A 6 23.00 -12.92 3.64
CA ASN A 6 24.03 -13.32 4.60
C ASN A 6 24.01 -14.82 5.03
N SER A 7 23.25 -15.69 4.36
CA SER A 7 23.17 -17.13 4.67
C SER A 7 24.41 -17.94 4.26
N SER A 8 25.34 -17.39 3.44
CA SER A 8 26.60 -18.07 3.10
C SER A 8 27.80 -17.12 3.02
N ASN A 9 29.00 -17.61 3.37
CA ASN A 9 30.25 -16.84 3.43
C ASN A 9 30.90 -16.52 2.06
N ASP A 10 30.23 -16.81 0.94
CA ASP A 10 30.74 -16.52 -0.41
C ASP A 10 30.24 -15.16 -0.94
N VAL A 11 31.04 -14.41 -1.68
CA VAL A 11 30.72 -13.03 -2.12
C VAL A 11 29.86 -12.94 -3.39
N ASP A 12 29.38 -14.07 -3.92
CA ASP A 12 28.85 -14.18 -5.30
C ASP A 12 27.30 -14.24 -5.41
N TRP A 13 26.55 -14.05 -4.32
CA TRP A 13 25.08 -14.13 -4.32
C TRP A 13 24.34 -12.78 -4.32
N ALA A 14 25.01 -11.70 -4.72
CA ALA A 14 24.40 -10.37 -4.80
C ALA A 14 23.35 -10.31 -5.93
N HIS A 15 22.06 -10.34 -5.57
CA HIS A 15 20.99 -10.19 -6.55
C HIS A 15 20.83 -8.72 -6.93
N ARG A 16 21.09 -8.40 -8.21
CA ARG A 16 20.84 -7.06 -8.75
C ARG A 16 19.34 -6.78 -8.74
N VAL A 17 18.93 -5.76 -8.00
CA VAL A 17 17.55 -5.28 -7.95
C VAL A 17 17.46 -3.87 -8.51
N ILE A 18 16.33 -3.57 -9.14
CA ILE A 18 15.94 -2.23 -9.54
C ILE A 18 15.63 -1.49 -8.24
N PRO A 19 16.43 -0.48 -7.83
CA PRO A 19 16.26 0.18 -6.53
C PRO A 19 14.83 0.67 -6.30
N GLU A 20 14.19 1.14 -7.36
CA GLU A 20 12.86 1.72 -7.34
C GLU A 20 11.76 0.70 -7.04
N THR A 21 12.02 -0.61 -7.15
CA THR A 21 11.05 -1.68 -6.83
C THR A 21 11.22 -2.25 -5.43
N VAL A 22 12.19 -1.75 -4.66
CA VAL A 22 12.44 -2.21 -3.29
C VAL A 22 11.56 -1.40 -2.32
N GLY A 23 10.54 -2.06 -1.76
CA GLY A 23 9.65 -1.48 -0.75
C GLY A 23 9.97 -1.96 0.67
N GLN A 24 9.92 -1.05 1.65
CA GLN A 24 10.08 -1.41 3.06
C GLN A 24 8.85 -2.15 3.60
N PHE A 25 9.06 -3.23 4.37
CA PHE A 25 7.99 -3.87 5.13
C PHE A 25 7.51 -2.94 6.24
N THR A 26 6.21 -2.72 6.35
CA THR A 26 5.65 -1.74 7.31
C THR A 26 5.57 -2.27 8.74
N GLY A 27 5.82 -3.57 8.95
CA GLY A 27 5.69 -4.22 10.26
C GLY A 27 4.29 -4.80 10.53
N VAL A 28 3.32 -4.63 9.63
CA VAL A 28 1.95 -5.10 9.83
C VAL A 28 1.44 -5.98 8.68
N THR A 29 0.42 -6.78 8.97
CA THR A 29 -0.31 -7.58 7.98
C THR A 29 -1.73 -7.03 7.80
N ASP A 30 -2.32 -7.24 6.63
CA ASP A 30 -3.75 -7.04 6.45
C ASP A 30 -4.56 -8.14 7.18
N LYS A 31 -5.89 -8.02 7.17
CA LYS A 31 -6.80 -8.99 7.81
C LYS A 31 -6.71 -10.43 7.25
N LYS A 32 -6.06 -10.63 6.10
CA LYS A 32 -5.84 -11.93 5.47
C LYS A 32 -4.45 -12.50 5.80
N GLY A 33 -3.67 -11.80 6.63
CA GLY A 33 -2.29 -12.17 6.97
C GLY A 33 -1.26 -11.78 5.91
N ASN A 34 -1.63 -11.00 4.89
CA ASN A 34 -0.67 -10.55 3.89
C ASN A 34 0.19 -9.44 4.47
N ARG A 35 1.51 -9.56 4.35
CA ARG A 35 2.45 -8.50 4.71
C ARG A 35 2.19 -7.25 3.88
N VAL A 36 2.15 -6.10 4.55
CA VAL A 36 2.02 -4.80 3.90
C VAL A 36 3.40 -4.18 3.71
N PHE A 37 3.71 -3.76 2.50
CA PHE A 37 4.94 -3.06 2.13
C PHE A 37 4.64 -1.65 1.62
N GLU A 38 5.65 -0.79 1.61
CA GLU A 38 5.61 0.43 0.80
C GLU A 38 5.22 0.11 -0.66
N GLY A 39 4.34 0.93 -1.22
CA GLY A 39 3.77 0.70 -2.55
C GLY A 39 2.66 -0.36 -2.60
N SER A 40 2.27 -0.97 -1.48
CA SER A 40 1.10 -1.87 -1.44
C SER A 40 -0.17 -1.11 -1.80
N ILE A 41 -1.04 -1.77 -2.54
CA ILE A 41 -2.31 -1.22 -3.02
C ILE A 41 -3.44 -1.82 -2.19
N PHE A 42 -4.13 -0.97 -1.45
CA PHE A 42 -5.37 -1.28 -0.78
C PHE A 42 -6.54 -1.04 -1.71
N ARG A 43 -7.52 -1.95 -1.68
CA ARG A 43 -8.85 -1.71 -2.24
C ARG A 43 -9.83 -1.53 -1.10
N TYR A 44 -10.49 -0.37 -1.06
CA TYR A 44 -11.65 -0.13 -0.20
C TYR A 44 -12.91 -0.69 -0.85
N GLU A 45 -13.64 -1.51 -0.12
CA GLU A 45 -14.94 -2.07 -0.49
C GLU A 45 -16.02 -1.40 0.36
N PRO A 46 -16.86 -0.54 -0.22
CA PRO A 46 -17.84 0.22 0.54
C PRO A 46 -18.92 -0.67 1.15
N HIS A 47 -19.42 -0.27 2.33
CA HIS A 47 -20.54 -0.94 2.97
C HIS A 47 -21.90 -0.49 2.43
N PHE A 48 -21.96 0.74 1.91
CA PHE A 48 -23.17 1.36 1.41
C PHE A 48 -23.06 1.59 -0.09
N THR A 49 -24.17 1.39 -0.81
CA THR A 49 -24.24 1.56 -2.27
C THR A 49 -24.03 3.00 -2.74
N THR A 50 -24.05 3.96 -1.82
CA THR A 50 -23.78 5.38 -2.07
C THR A 50 -22.29 5.72 -2.12
N GLU A 51 -21.43 4.82 -1.62
CA GLU A 51 -19.98 4.99 -1.64
C GLU A 51 -19.39 4.25 -2.84
N LYS A 52 -18.28 4.78 -3.39
CA LYS A 52 -17.56 4.15 -4.49
C LYS A 52 -16.33 3.42 -3.93
N ALA A 53 -16.04 2.25 -4.49
CA ALA A 53 -14.77 1.58 -4.24
C ALA A 53 -13.62 2.48 -4.71
N CYS A 54 -12.53 2.50 -3.95
CA CYS A 54 -11.34 3.27 -4.29
C CYS A 54 -10.07 2.52 -3.95
N LEU A 55 -8.97 2.98 -4.53
CA LEU A 55 -7.65 2.43 -4.32
C LEU A 55 -6.82 3.36 -3.45
N GLY A 56 -6.06 2.78 -2.55
CA GLY A 56 -5.12 3.48 -1.68
C GLY A 56 -3.72 2.91 -1.85
N ILE A 57 -2.71 3.77 -1.86
CA ILE A 57 -1.31 3.37 -1.99
C ILE A 57 -0.59 3.62 -0.68
N VAL A 58 0.09 2.60 -0.15
CA VAL A 58 0.89 2.75 1.07
C VAL A 58 2.16 3.53 0.76
N LYS A 59 2.40 4.61 1.50
CA LYS A 59 3.61 5.44 1.40
C LYS A 59 4.13 5.80 2.78
N TYR A 60 5.45 5.99 2.88
CA TYR A 60 6.03 6.61 4.07
C TYR A 60 5.88 8.13 3.99
N ARG A 61 5.33 8.74 5.04
CA ARG A 61 5.24 10.20 5.20
C ARG A 61 6.08 10.60 6.40
N ASN A 62 6.90 11.64 6.22
CA ASN A 62 7.68 12.27 7.27
C ASN A 62 7.66 13.79 7.05
N THR A 63 6.47 14.36 7.18
CA THR A 63 6.22 15.78 6.90
C THR A 63 5.34 16.38 7.98
N TYR A 64 5.63 17.62 8.34
CA TYR A 64 4.74 18.42 9.18
C TYR A 64 3.56 18.91 8.34
N ASP A 65 2.35 18.46 8.69
CA ASP A 65 1.12 18.99 8.13
C ASP A 65 0.75 20.28 8.88
N ARG A 66 0.93 21.42 8.21
CA ARG A 66 0.60 22.74 8.78
C ARG A 66 -0.89 22.93 9.05
N GLN A 67 -1.77 22.27 8.28
CA GLN A 67 -3.22 22.41 8.46
C GLN A 67 -3.71 21.61 9.66
N ARG A 68 -3.14 20.42 9.87
CA ARG A 68 -3.48 19.54 11.00
C ARG A 68 -2.64 19.81 12.26
N ALA A 69 -1.60 20.64 12.15
CA ALA A 69 -0.61 20.90 13.19
C ALA A 69 -0.02 19.60 13.78
N CYS A 70 0.14 18.58 12.94
CA CYS A 70 0.67 17.26 13.32
C CYS A 70 1.88 16.89 12.46
N ASN A 71 2.78 16.10 13.04
CA ASN A 71 3.84 15.43 12.29
C ASN A 71 3.31 14.07 11.88
N ASP A 72 3.04 13.88 10.59
CA ASP A 72 2.85 12.53 10.07
C ASP A 72 4.24 11.92 9.90
N CYS A 73 4.59 10.99 10.79
CA CYS A 73 5.80 10.18 10.72
C CYS A 73 5.40 8.70 10.75
N GLY A 74 5.38 8.06 9.59
CA GLY A 74 5.00 6.65 9.46
C GLY A 74 4.36 6.30 8.12
N PHE A 75 3.89 5.07 8.02
CA PHE A 75 3.18 4.59 6.84
C PHE A 75 1.73 5.04 6.84
N VAL A 76 1.31 5.64 5.72
CA VAL A 76 -0.05 6.12 5.48
C VAL A 76 -0.60 5.51 4.19
N ILE A 77 -1.91 5.49 4.04
CA ILE A 77 -2.60 5.12 2.81
C ILE A 77 -3.04 6.40 2.09
N GLU A 78 -2.49 6.63 0.90
CA GLU A 78 -2.87 7.72 0.01
C GLU A 78 -3.94 7.25 -0.97
N TRP A 79 -5.20 7.64 -0.72
CA TRP A 79 -6.35 7.29 -1.55
C TRP A 79 -6.36 8.08 -2.87
N GLN A 80 -6.59 7.38 -3.99
CA GLN A 80 -6.39 7.91 -5.35
C GLN A 80 -7.64 8.56 -6.00
N HIS A 81 -8.71 8.79 -5.24
CA HIS A 81 -9.95 9.43 -5.76
C HIS A 81 -10.52 10.48 -4.79
N GLU A 82 -11.16 11.50 -5.39
CA GLU A 82 -11.84 12.61 -4.69
C GLU A 82 -12.96 12.11 -3.76
N PRO A 83 -13.11 12.70 -2.56
CA PRO A 83 -13.79 12.06 -1.44
C PRO A 83 -15.30 12.30 -1.46
N LEU A 84 -16.07 11.21 -1.39
CA LEU A 84 -17.23 11.20 -0.51
C LEU A 84 -16.69 10.83 0.88
N SER A 85 -16.35 11.86 1.67
CA SER A 85 -15.91 11.80 3.08
C SER A 85 -14.76 10.85 3.47
N THR A 86 -13.57 11.46 3.69
CA THR A 86 -12.64 11.17 4.80
C THR A 86 -12.32 9.70 5.12
N LEU A 87 -11.95 8.88 4.13
CA LEU A 87 -11.27 7.63 4.46
C LEU A 87 -10.03 7.94 5.27
N ARG A 88 -9.84 7.21 6.38
CA ARG A 88 -8.66 7.44 7.20
C ARG A 88 -7.41 7.08 6.42
N GLU A 89 -6.35 7.87 6.63
CA GLU A 89 -5.05 7.62 6.02
C GLU A 89 -4.18 6.72 6.90
N ASP A 90 -4.56 6.50 8.16
CA ASP A 90 -3.75 5.70 9.08
C ASP A 90 -3.78 4.21 8.68
N LEU A 91 -2.61 3.68 8.32
CA LEU A 91 -2.48 2.29 7.84
C LEU A 91 -3.01 1.29 8.88
N LEU A 92 -2.70 1.52 10.16
CA LEU A 92 -3.05 0.62 11.25
C LEU A 92 -4.55 0.42 11.39
N TYR A 93 -5.37 1.44 11.17
CA TYR A 93 -6.83 1.29 11.21
C TYR A 93 -7.33 0.27 10.20
N TRP A 94 -6.78 0.25 9.00
CA TRP A 94 -7.25 -0.60 7.90
C TRP A 94 -6.71 -2.02 7.96
N CYS A 95 -5.59 -2.24 8.66
CA CYS A 95 -5.04 -3.56 8.92
C CYS A 95 -5.80 -4.33 10.03
N GLY A 96 -6.66 -3.65 10.80
CA GLY A 96 -7.44 -4.28 11.87
C GLY A 96 -8.56 -5.21 11.36
N ASP A 97 -9.10 -6.00 12.28
CA ASP A 97 -10.22 -6.90 12.00
C ASP A 97 -11.51 -6.16 11.67
N GLY A 98 -12.33 -6.77 10.80
CA GLY A 98 -13.64 -6.24 10.41
C GLY A 98 -13.57 -5.00 9.51
N LYS A 99 -12.40 -4.69 8.95
CA LYS A 99 -12.20 -3.52 8.07
C LYS A 99 -12.42 -3.85 6.61
N SER A 100 -12.81 -2.84 5.87
CA SER A 100 -13.32 -2.98 4.49
C SER A 100 -12.28 -2.66 3.44
N ALA A 101 -11.02 -2.56 3.86
CA ALA A 101 -9.89 -2.45 2.95
C ALA A 101 -9.01 -3.69 3.05
N SER A 102 -8.35 -4.07 1.96
CA SER A 102 -7.39 -5.18 1.92
C SER A 102 -6.34 -4.94 0.87
N VAL A 103 -5.15 -5.52 1.07
CA VAL A 103 -4.09 -5.48 0.06
C VAL A 103 -4.50 -6.35 -1.13
N ILE A 104 -4.36 -5.79 -2.34
CA ILE A 104 -4.68 -6.48 -3.60
C ILE A 104 -3.49 -6.58 -4.56
N GLY A 105 -2.37 -5.96 -4.23
CA GLY A 105 -1.16 -5.98 -5.03
C GLY A 105 -0.18 -4.89 -4.62
N ASN A 106 0.82 -4.64 -5.45
CA ASN A 106 1.81 -3.58 -5.29
C ASN A 106 1.91 -2.75 -6.60
N ILE A 107 2.32 -1.49 -6.49
CA ILE A 107 2.51 -0.59 -7.64
C ILE A 107 3.51 -1.12 -8.68
N HIS A 108 4.49 -1.93 -8.26
CA HIS A 108 5.49 -2.50 -9.17
C HIS A 108 4.96 -3.74 -9.90
N ASP A 109 4.03 -4.48 -9.29
CA ASP A 109 3.42 -5.69 -9.88
C ASP A 109 2.21 -5.37 -10.77
N MET A 110 1.80 -4.10 -10.81
CA MET A 110 0.55 -3.68 -11.46
C MET A 110 0.59 -3.79 -12.98
N ASN A 111 1.77 -3.88 -13.60
CA ASN A 111 1.91 -4.15 -15.04
C ASN A 111 1.72 -5.65 -15.37
N ASP A 112 1.95 -6.54 -14.40
CA ASP A 112 1.98 -7.99 -14.60
C ASP A 112 0.75 -8.70 -14.02
N ASN A 113 -0.09 -8.01 -13.23
CA ASN A 113 -1.27 -8.58 -12.59
C ASN A 113 -2.60 -8.06 -13.16
N PRO A 114 -3.28 -8.82 -14.04
CA PRO A 114 -4.54 -8.40 -14.67
C PRO A 114 -5.71 -8.18 -13.69
N LYS A 115 -5.66 -8.70 -12.46
CA LYS A 115 -6.68 -8.45 -11.44
C LYS A 115 -6.58 -7.03 -10.85
N ALA A 116 -5.37 -6.48 -10.73
CA ALA A 116 -5.14 -5.10 -10.30
C ALA A 116 -5.51 -4.10 -11.41
N LEU A 117 -5.32 -4.47 -12.69
CA LEU A 117 -5.79 -3.72 -13.86
C LEU A 117 -7.32 -3.66 -13.97
N LYS A 118 -8.05 -4.72 -13.61
CA LYS A 118 -9.53 -4.71 -13.62
C LYS A 118 -10.09 -3.57 -12.76
N CYS A 119 -9.54 -3.37 -11.57
CA CYS A 119 -9.96 -2.27 -10.70
C CYS A 119 -9.68 -0.87 -11.27
N LYS A 120 -8.67 -0.67 -12.14
CA LYS A 120 -8.49 0.59 -12.89
C LYS A 120 -9.59 0.82 -13.93
N ASN A 121 -10.14 -0.26 -14.51
CA ASN A 121 -11.20 -0.17 -15.52
C ASN A 121 -12.58 0.03 -14.88
N ASP A 122 -12.81 -0.53 -13.68
CA ASP A 122 -14.03 -0.31 -12.89
C ASP A 122 -14.17 1.14 -12.39
N LEU A 123 -13.08 1.93 -12.45
CA LEU A 123 -13.04 3.35 -12.09
C LEU A 123 -13.32 4.30 -13.28
N LYS A 124 -13.45 3.77 -14.50
CA LYS A 124 -13.74 4.56 -15.72
C LYS A 124 -15.20 4.43 -16.21
N GLY A 125 -16.05 3.75 -15.43
CA GLY A 125 -17.49 3.58 -15.70
C GLY A 125 -18.35 4.64 -15.03
#